data_AF-A0A251Y615-F1
#
_entry.id   AF-A0A251Y615-F1
#
_cell.length_a   1.000
_cell.length_b   1.000
_cell.length_c   1.000
_cell.angle_alpha   90.00
_cell.angle_beta   90.00
_cell.angle_gamma   90.00
#
_symmetry.space_group_name_H-M   'P 1'
#
loop_
_entity.id
_entity.type
_entity.pdbx_description
1 polymer ?
#
loop_
_entity_poly.entity_id
_entity_poly.type
_entity_poly.pdbx_seq_one_letter_code
_entity_poly.pdbx_strand_id
1 'polypeptide(L)'
;MLGYDARVHEIRSGVGDEEFLRISQLPYEEGIDYFKTLFSRSVAYVPYRTWVDGLLKAVDAGRARMLHGGGYPYLFHASGAEIKANFAGDGVEAISDLSDETWYAVEAWDQS
;
A
#
# COMPACT_ATOMS: atom_id res chain seq x y z
N MET A 1 0.19 -6.29 -20.02
CA MET A 1 -0.13 -5.57 -18.78
C MET A 1 1.09 -4.74 -18.42
N LEU A 2 0.96 -3.42 -18.34
CA LEU A 2 2.08 -2.48 -18.17
C LEU A 2 2.62 -2.46 -16.72
N GLY A 3 1.96 -3.20 -15.82
CA GLY A 3 2.32 -3.31 -14.40
C GLY A 3 1.64 -2.23 -13.57
N TYR A 4 2.04 -2.12 -12.31
CA TYR A 4 1.49 -1.15 -11.38
C TYR A 4 2.55 -0.14 -10.97
N ASP A 5 2.12 1.11 -10.83
CA ASP A 5 2.86 2.14 -10.12
C ASP A 5 2.44 2.12 -8.66
N ALA A 6 3.41 1.96 -7.75
CA ALA A 6 3.13 1.90 -6.32
C ALA A 6 3.76 3.08 -5.58
N ARG A 7 3.01 3.65 -4.65
CA ARG A 7 3.49 4.62 -3.66
C ARG A 7 3.39 4.01 -2.27
N VAL A 8 4.45 4.20 -1.48
CA VAL A 8 4.48 3.78 -0.08
C VAL A 8 4.41 5.03 0.79
N HIS A 9 3.54 4.99 1.79
CA HIS A 9 3.25 6.10 2.66
C HIS A 9 3.44 5.73 4.12
N GLU A 10 4.03 6.66 4.87
CA GLU A 10 3.99 6.61 6.33
C GLU A 10 2.60 7.02 6.84
N ILE A 11 2.09 6.26 7.78
CA ILE A 11 0.79 6.50 8.41
C ILE A 11 0.97 7.50 9.57
N ARG A 12 0.02 8.43 9.71
CA ARG A 12 0.02 9.39 10.82
C ARG A 12 -0.13 8.67 12.16
N SER A 13 0.56 9.18 13.18
CA SER A 13 0.37 8.70 14.55
C SER A 13 -1.10 8.79 14.97
N GLY A 14 -1.61 7.72 15.59
CA GLY A 14 -2.99 7.64 16.07
C GLY A 14 -4.00 7.10 15.05
N VAL A 15 -3.59 6.87 13.80
CA VAL A 15 -4.40 6.11 12.84
C VAL A 15 -4.29 4.63 13.17
N GLY A 16 -5.42 3.96 13.35
CA GLY A 16 -5.50 2.54 13.69
C GLY A 16 -6.54 1.80 12.86
N ASP A 17 -7.01 0.67 13.40
CA ASP A 17 -7.90 -0.24 12.68
C ASP A 17 -9.27 0.34 12.35
N GLU A 18 -9.74 1.32 13.13
CA GLU A 18 -11.04 1.98 12.92
C GLU A 18 -11.02 2.82 11.65
N GLU A 19 -9.98 3.63 11.45
CA GLU A 19 -9.79 4.41 10.22
C GLU A 19 -9.66 3.50 8.99
N PHE A 20 -8.94 2.39 9.12
CA PHE A 20 -8.80 1.40 8.05
C PHE A 20 -10.12 0.68 7.73
N LEU A 21 -10.91 0.36 8.76
CA LEU A 21 -12.24 -0.20 8.55
C LEU A 21 -13.16 0.81 7.85
N ARG A 22 -13.08 2.09 8.22
CA ARG A 22 -13.88 3.16 7.61
C ARG A 22 -13.63 3.28 6.11
N ILE A 23 -12.39 3.13 5.63
CA ILE A 23 -12.09 3.14 4.18
C ILE A 23 -12.94 2.12 3.43
N SER A 24 -13.07 0.90 3.97
CA SER A 24 -13.85 -0.18 3.34
C SER A 24 -15.38 0.03 3.41
N GLN A 25 -15.85 0.95 4.24
CA GLN A 25 -17.27 1.26 4.42
C GLN A 25 -17.73 2.46 3.58
N LEU A 26 -16.79 3.29 3.12
CA LEU A 26 -17.10 4.46 2.31
C LEU A 26 -17.32 4.08 0.84
N PRO A 27 -18.10 4.88 0.09
CA PRO A 27 -18.10 4.82 -1.36
C PRO A 27 -16.69 4.96 -1.92
N TYR A 28 -16.44 4.33 -3.08
CA TYR A 28 -15.11 4.20 -3.69
C TYR A 28 -14.27 5.50 -3.68
N GLU A 29 -14.82 6.58 -4.25
CA GLU A 29 -14.12 7.87 -4.36
C GLU A 29 -13.86 8.49 -2.98
N GLU A 30 -14.85 8.43 -2.08
CA GLU A 30 -14.73 8.94 -0.72
C GLU A 30 -13.71 8.14 0.11
N GLY A 31 -13.62 6.82 -0.11
CA GLY A 31 -12.65 5.95 0.53
C GLY A 31 -11.22 6.32 0.15
N ILE A 32 -10.98 6.60 -1.14
CA ILE A 32 -9.67 7.05 -1.64
C ILE A 32 -9.31 8.42 -1.06
N ASP A 33 -10.24 9.37 -1.05
CA ASP A 33 -9.96 10.71 -0.54
C ASP A 33 -9.75 10.69 0.98
N TYR A 34 -10.51 9.88 1.71
CA TYR A 34 -10.28 9.66 3.13
C TYR A 34 -8.93 9.01 3.40
N PHE A 35 -8.55 7.98 2.62
CA PHE A 35 -7.26 7.30 2.71
C PHE A 35 -6.10 8.31 2.65
N LYS A 36 -6.11 9.27 1.71
CA LYS A 36 -5.07 10.32 1.60
C LYS A 36 -4.91 11.18 2.86
N THR A 37 -5.95 11.30 3.69
CA THR A 37 -5.87 12.06 4.95
C THR A 37 -5.09 11.34 6.05
N LEU A 38 -4.88 10.03 5.91
CA LEU A 38 -4.27 9.18 6.93
C LEU A 38 -2.73 9.18 6.91
N PHE A 39 -2.10 9.74 5.87
CA PHE A 39 -0.63 9.70 5.73
C PHE A 39 0.06 10.99 6.15
N SER A 40 1.25 10.84 6.70
CA SER A 40 2.15 11.95 7.01
C SER A 40 2.92 12.38 5.75
N ARG A 41 3.46 11.41 5.00
CA ARG A 41 4.25 11.63 3.79
C ARG A 41 4.36 10.38 2.91
N SER A 42 4.67 10.59 1.63
CA SER A 42 5.15 9.54 0.73
C SER A 42 6.63 9.28 1.04
N VAL A 43 7.01 8.02 1.19
CA VAL A 43 8.40 7.61 1.51
C VAL A 43 9.08 6.86 0.38
N ALA A 44 8.33 6.19 -0.49
CA ALA A 44 8.88 5.56 -1.68
C ALA A 44 7.90 5.63 -2.84
N TYR A 45 8.44 5.58 -4.06
CA TYR A 45 7.70 5.39 -5.30
C TYR A 45 8.40 4.31 -6.11
N VAL A 46 7.63 3.33 -6.57
CA VAL A 46 8.10 2.20 -7.37
C VAL A 46 7.43 2.30 -8.74
N PRO A 47 8.16 2.79 -9.75
CA PRO A 47 7.64 2.91 -11.11
C PRO A 47 7.70 1.56 -11.84
N TYR A 48 6.61 1.22 -12.54
CA TYR A 48 6.51 0.05 -13.43
C TYR A 48 6.66 -1.32 -12.75
N ARG A 49 5.89 -2.30 -13.25
CA ARG A 49 6.06 -3.75 -12.94
C ARG A 49 6.04 -4.14 -11.46
N THR A 50 5.54 -3.30 -10.56
CA THR A 50 5.32 -3.70 -9.17
C THR A 50 4.36 -4.91 -9.16
N TRP A 51 4.81 -6.05 -8.66
CA TRP A 51 3.97 -7.26 -8.56
C TRP A 51 3.05 -7.10 -7.34
N VAL A 52 1.97 -6.35 -7.53
CA VAL A 52 0.90 -6.23 -6.53
C VAL A 52 0.35 -7.61 -6.14
N ASP A 53 0.45 -8.60 -7.04
CA ASP A 53 0.22 -10.02 -6.77
C ASP A 53 0.91 -10.54 -5.50
N GLY A 54 2.11 -10.05 -5.20
CA GLY A 54 2.84 -10.41 -3.98
C GLY A 54 2.13 -9.91 -2.71
N LEU A 55 1.67 -8.65 -2.73
CA LEU A 55 0.87 -8.09 -1.66
C LEU A 55 -0.52 -8.73 -1.57
N LEU A 56 -1.16 -9.07 -2.70
CA LEU A 56 -2.42 -9.83 -2.70
C LEU A 56 -2.26 -11.20 -2.04
N LYS A 57 -1.18 -11.94 -2.36
CA LYS A 57 -0.84 -13.19 -1.66
C LYS A 57 -0.52 -12.99 -0.18
N ALA A 58 0.08 -11.86 0.19
CA ALA A 58 0.31 -11.52 1.59
C ALA A 58 -1.01 -11.24 2.32
N VAL A 59 -1.98 -10.63 1.66
CA VAL A 59 -3.35 -10.45 2.18
C VAL A 59 -4.04 -11.81 2.37
N ASP A 60 -3.98 -12.70 1.37
CA ASP A 60 -4.56 -14.04 1.47
C ASP A 60 -3.92 -14.87 2.60
N ALA A 61 -2.65 -14.63 2.89
CA ALA A 61 -1.91 -15.25 3.99
C ALA A 61 -2.08 -14.54 5.35
N GLY A 62 -2.84 -13.45 5.44
CA GLY A 62 -3.05 -12.66 6.66
C GLY A 62 -1.83 -11.87 7.14
N ARG A 63 -0.82 -11.67 6.29
CA ARG A 63 0.41 -10.90 6.57
C ARG A 63 0.31 -9.43 6.14
N ALA A 64 -0.66 -9.11 5.30
CA ALA A 64 -1.04 -7.76 4.92
C ALA A 64 -2.57 -7.62 5.00
N ARG A 65 -3.07 -6.38 4.96
CA ARG A 65 -4.51 -6.09 4.92
C ARG A 65 -4.83 -5.28 3.66
N MET A 66 -5.81 -5.75 2.89
CA MET A 66 -6.38 -4.93 1.82
C MET A 66 -7.37 -3.95 2.44
N LEU A 67 -7.10 -2.66 2.24
CA LEU A 67 -7.97 -1.57 2.70
C LEU A 67 -9.06 -1.27 1.68
N HIS A 68 -8.74 -1.48 0.40
CA HIS A 68 -9.65 -1.24 -0.70
C HIS A 68 -9.23 -2.08 -1.93
N GLY A 69 -10.18 -2.79 -2.54
CA GLY A 69 -9.91 -3.73 -3.64
C GLY A 69 -11.00 -3.84 -4.70
N GLY A 70 -11.74 -2.76 -4.94
CA GLY A 70 -12.81 -2.71 -5.95
C GLY A 70 -12.40 -2.11 -7.30
N GLY A 71 -11.12 -1.77 -7.50
CA GLY A 71 -10.61 -1.05 -8.67
C GLY A 71 -9.33 -0.26 -8.34
N TYR A 72 -8.89 0.60 -9.26
CA TYR A 72 -7.63 1.37 -9.13
C TYR A 72 -7.78 2.72 -8.43
N PRO A 73 -7.06 2.97 -7.33
CA PRO A 73 -5.92 2.19 -6.84
C PRO A 73 -6.32 1.05 -5.89
N TYR A 74 -5.50 0.00 -5.88
CA TYR A 74 -5.46 -0.95 -4.77
C TYR A 74 -4.79 -0.28 -3.57
N LEU A 75 -5.40 -0.44 -2.39
CA LEU A 75 -4.88 0.11 -1.15
C LEU A 75 -4.56 -1.02 -0.17
N PHE A 76 -3.33 -1.04 0.32
CA PHE A 76 -2.85 -2.05 1.26
C PHE A 76 -2.30 -1.41 2.53
N HIS A 77 -2.35 -2.18 3.61
CA HIS A 77 -1.61 -1.95 4.84
C HIS A 77 -0.69 -3.15 5.06
N ALA A 78 0.62 -2.93 5.04
CA ALA A 78 1.63 -3.98 5.10
C ALA A 78 2.87 -3.50 5.87
N SER A 79 3.62 -4.44 6.46
CA SER A 79 4.89 -4.13 7.11
C SER A 79 5.98 -3.80 6.08
N GLY A 80 7.00 -3.06 6.50
CA GLY A 80 8.15 -2.77 5.66
C GLY A 80 8.85 -4.04 5.17
N ALA A 81 8.90 -5.09 6.00
CA ALA A 81 9.44 -6.39 5.59
C ALA A 81 8.66 -7.01 4.42
N GLU A 82 7.34 -6.96 4.46
CA GLU A 82 6.49 -7.43 3.37
C GLU A 82 6.67 -6.58 2.11
N ILE A 83 6.71 -5.26 2.25
CA ILE A 83 6.90 -4.35 1.13
C ILE A 83 8.25 -4.61 0.46
N LYS A 84 9.33 -4.76 1.23
CA LYS A 84 10.64 -5.14 0.70
C LYS A 84 10.60 -6.48 -0.02
N ALA A 85 10.03 -7.51 0.59
CA ALA A 85 9.98 -8.84 -0.02
C ALA A 85 9.25 -8.84 -1.38
N ASN A 86 8.23 -7.98 -1.52
CA ASN A 86 7.41 -7.93 -2.73
C ASN A 86 7.92 -6.91 -3.77
N PHE A 87 8.66 -5.86 -3.37
CA PHE A 87 9.15 -4.79 -4.25
C PHE A 87 10.69 -4.79 -4.42
N ALA A 88 11.43 -5.71 -3.78
CA ALA A 88 12.90 -5.79 -3.85
C ALA A 88 13.47 -6.00 -5.27
N GLY A 89 12.65 -6.46 -6.22
CA GLY A 89 13.06 -6.63 -7.61
C GLY A 89 13.38 -5.30 -8.33
N ASP A 90 12.89 -4.17 -7.80
CA ASP A 90 12.89 -2.89 -8.53
C ASP A 90 14.09 -1.99 -8.21
N GLY A 91 14.99 -2.41 -7.31
CA GLY A 91 16.24 -1.69 -7.00
C GLY A 91 16.04 -0.29 -6.39
N VAL A 92 14.84 -0.02 -5.87
CA VAL A 92 14.49 1.27 -5.27
C VAL A 92 15.08 1.36 -3.85
N GLU A 93 16.10 2.19 -3.67
CA GLU A 93 16.81 2.38 -2.38
C GLU A 93 15.85 2.76 -1.23
N ALA A 94 14.86 3.60 -1.53
CA ALA A 94 13.84 4.00 -0.56
C ALA A 94 12.98 2.82 -0.04
N ILE A 95 12.85 1.72 -0.80
CA ILE A 95 12.19 0.50 -0.34
C ILE A 95 13.10 -0.29 0.59
N SER A 96 14.40 -0.41 0.27
CA SER A 96 15.35 -1.09 1.15
C SER A 96 15.51 -0.39 2.51
N ASP A 97 15.30 0.93 2.56
CA ASP A 97 15.43 1.75 3.76
C ASP A 97 14.21 1.70 4.69
N LEU A 98 13.10 1.07 4.27
CA LEU A 98 11.93 0.92 5.13
C LEU A 98 12.29 0.16 6.41
N SER A 99 11.68 0.48 7.54
CA SER A 99 11.84 -0.33 8.75
C SER A 99 11.01 -1.60 8.64
N ASP A 100 11.61 -2.76 8.89
CA ASP A 100 10.96 -4.07 8.73
C ASP A 100 9.69 -4.21 9.59
N GLU A 101 9.74 -3.67 10.81
CA GLU A 101 8.67 -3.74 11.82
C GLU A 101 7.59 -2.66 11.64
N THR A 102 7.89 -1.61 10.88
CA THR A 102 6.96 -0.50 10.69
C THR A 102 5.91 -0.87 9.66
N TRP A 103 4.66 -0.52 9.94
CA TRP A 103 3.56 -0.69 9.01
C TRP A 103 3.37 0.58 8.17
N TYR A 104 3.14 0.38 6.88
CA TYR A 104 2.99 1.42 5.88
C TYR A 104 1.69 1.21 5.10
N ALA A 105 1.21 2.28 4.49
CA ALA A 105 0.15 2.19 3.50
C ALA A 105 0.75 2.15 2.10
N VAL A 106 0.18 1.32 1.23
CA VAL A 106 0.60 1.20 -0.17
C VAL A 106 -0.57 1.54 -1.07
N GLU A 107 -0.35 2.47 -2.00
CA GLU A 107 -1.27 2.86 -3.06
C GLU A 107 -0.73 2.35 -4.40
N ALA A 108 -1.48 1.49 -5.10
CA ALA A 108 -1.04 0.90 -6.37
C ALA A 108 -2.03 1.14 -7.53
N TRP A 109 -1.56 1.80 -8.59
CA TRP A 109 -2.33 2.17 -9.78
C TRP A 109 -1.96 1.29 -10.99
N ASP A 110 -2.95 0.81 -11.76
CA ASP A 110 -2.66 0.21 -13.08
C ASP A 110 -2.04 1.26 -13.99
N GLN A 111 -1.17 0.80 -14.86
CA GLN A 111 -0.70 1.58 -15.99
C GLN A 111 -1.41 1.18 -17.29
N SER A 112 -2.65 0.64 -17.21
CA SER A 112 -3.43 0.16 -18.37
C SER A 112 -3.77 1.25 -19.37
#